data_AF-A0A4Q6F7T7-F1
#
_entry.id   AF-A0A4Q6F7T7-F1
#
_cell.length_a   1.000
_cell.length_b   1.000
_cell.length_c   1.000
_cell.angle_alpha   90.00
_cell.angle_beta   90.00
_cell.angle_gamma   90.00
#
_symmetry.space_group_name_H-M   'P 1'
#
loop_
_entity.id
_entity.type
_entity.pdbx_description
1 polymer ?
#
loop_
_entity_poly.entity_id
_entity_poly.type
_entity_poly.pdbx_seq_one_letter_code
_entity_poly.pdbx_strand_id
1 'polypeptide(L)'
;MKREWTSSLHGQGFARGDLASYLFCAIAGLVFMNCAHQDDDHYIGRRPKEMVSPPAVPPRGPLPTPPSAPLSVPIPQSPGSASLSVPKPRSETAATKPAQSAPTAGKINLSGLQLKMDSSLSPPVKRLVSNAEESLKKGRVLEARAQADRAYRMDLRDPRTSFLLAKVSVLEKDYDGAEQWAMRSLEYVDGDANKAVIWSLIARAREKAGNKPGVAEALKKRDSIRR
;
A
#
# COMPACT_ATOMS: atom_id res chain seq x y z
N MET A 1 -55.64 -26.39 -13.92
CA MET A 1 -54.94 -27.65 -14.27
C MET A 1 -53.84 -27.92 -13.24
N LYS A 2 -54.03 -28.97 -12.42
CA LYS A 2 -53.00 -29.64 -11.62
C LYS A 2 -52.08 -30.43 -12.55
N ARG A 3 -50.77 -30.48 -12.28
CA ARG A 3 -49.96 -31.71 -12.36
C ARG A 3 -48.75 -31.61 -11.43
N GLU A 4 -48.92 -32.25 -10.29
CA GLU A 4 -47.89 -32.75 -9.40
C GLU A 4 -47.17 -33.91 -10.10
N TRP A 5 -45.84 -34.01 -9.95
CA TRP A 5 -45.10 -35.26 -10.15
C TRP A 5 -44.19 -35.47 -8.96
N THR A 6 -44.49 -36.55 -8.25
CA THR A 6 -43.84 -37.08 -7.07
C THR A 6 -42.76 -38.10 -7.45
N SER A 7 -41.74 -38.17 -6.59
CA SER A 7 -40.96 -39.33 -6.11
C SER A 7 -40.60 -40.50 -7.04
N SER A 8 -39.33 -40.90 -7.03
CA SER A 8 -38.81 -42.18 -6.46
C SER A 8 -37.31 -42.32 -6.78
N LEU A 9 -36.38 -42.16 -5.82
CA LEU A 9 -35.77 -43.21 -4.98
C LEU A 9 -35.16 -44.41 -5.78
N HIS A 10 -33.84 -44.62 -5.69
CA HIS A 10 -33.22 -45.85 -5.15
C HIS A 10 -31.67 -45.83 -5.11
N GLY A 11 -31.12 -46.44 -4.04
CA GLY A 11 -29.74 -46.97 -3.91
C GLY A 11 -28.72 -46.04 -3.24
N GLN A 12 -28.54 -45.98 -1.91
CA GLN A 12 -27.99 -46.96 -0.95
C GLN A 12 -26.62 -47.58 -1.30
N GLY A 13 -25.61 -47.23 -0.49
CA GLY A 13 -24.28 -47.87 -0.41
C GLY A 13 -23.51 -47.42 0.84
N PHE A 14 -23.39 -48.35 1.80
CA PHE A 14 -22.80 -48.28 3.15
C PHE A 14 -21.29 -48.07 3.22
N ALA A 15 -20.80 -47.36 4.26
CA ALA A 15 -19.66 -47.73 5.15
C ALA A 15 -19.44 -46.57 6.16
N ARG A 16 -19.83 -46.66 7.44
CA ARG A 16 -19.12 -47.22 8.61
C ARG A 16 -17.70 -46.65 8.84
N GLY A 17 -17.55 -45.92 9.96
CA GLY A 17 -16.32 -45.30 10.50
C GLY A 17 -16.38 -43.78 10.33
N ASP A 18 -16.40 -42.91 11.33
CA ASP A 18 -15.65 -42.94 12.58
C ASP A 18 -16.34 -42.00 13.59
N LEU A 19 -16.75 -42.54 14.75
CA LEU A 19 -17.37 -41.82 15.86
C LEU A 19 -16.35 -41.63 17.01
N ALA A 20 -15.07 -41.40 16.70
CA ALA A 20 -14.03 -41.22 17.70
C ALA A 20 -13.11 -40.02 17.39
N SER A 21 -13.64 -38.80 17.50
CA SER A 21 -12.81 -37.61 17.79
C SER A 21 -13.56 -36.46 18.47
N TYR A 22 -14.61 -36.79 19.23
CA TYR A 22 -15.17 -35.92 20.25
C TYR A 22 -14.68 -36.38 21.63
N LEU A 23 -13.36 -36.35 21.85
CA LEU A 23 -12.76 -36.51 23.19
C LEU A 23 -11.34 -35.95 23.24
N PHE A 24 -11.13 -34.71 22.79
CA PHE A 24 -9.93 -33.93 23.12
C PHE A 24 -10.33 -32.52 23.54
N CYS A 25 -11.15 -32.48 24.60
CA CYS A 25 -11.28 -31.32 25.46
C CYS A 25 -10.60 -31.69 26.79
N ALA A 26 -9.72 -30.81 27.27
CA ALA A 26 -9.10 -30.80 28.60
C ALA A 26 -7.76 -31.53 28.82
N ILE A 27 -6.67 -30.94 28.33
CA ILE A 27 -5.43 -30.67 29.11
C ILE A 27 -4.92 -29.29 28.61
N ALA A 28 -5.37 -28.15 29.14
CA ALA A 28 -4.73 -27.38 30.23
C ALA A 28 -3.18 -27.39 30.11
N GLY A 29 -2.46 -26.36 29.67
CA GLY A 29 -2.45 -24.95 30.08
C GLY A 29 -0.97 -24.49 30.11
N LEU A 30 -0.73 -23.18 29.98
CA LEU A 30 0.58 -22.47 29.95
C LEU A 30 1.39 -22.70 28.67
N VAL A 31 1.49 -21.75 27.73
CA VAL A 31 2.17 -20.45 27.88
C VAL A 31 1.42 -19.37 27.09
N PHE A 32 0.65 -18.55 27.80
CA PHE A 32 0.24 -17.20 27.38
C PHE A 32 1.09 -16.24 28.20
N MET A 33 2.03 -15.52 27.58
CA MET A 33 2.64 -14.32 28.15
C MET A 33 3.38 -13.55 27.05
N ASN A 34 2.72 -12.57 26.42
CA ASN A 34 3.24 -11.20 26.27
C ASN A 34 2.28 -10.35 25.41
N CYS A 35 1.05 -10.12 25.90
CA CYS A 35 0.27 -8.93 25.52
C CYS A 35 0.45 -7.93 26.66
N ALA A 36 1.36 -6.97 26.50
CA ALA A 36 1.45 -5.82 27.39
C ALA A 36 0.29 -4.87 27.07
N HIS A 37 -0.65 -4.88 28.00
CA HIS A 37 -1.74 -3.95 28.22
C HIS A 37 -1.20 -2.80 29.07
N GLN A 38 -1.47 -1.56 28.70
CA GLN A 38 -1.47 -0.44 29.63
C GLN A 38 -2.59 0.51 29.21
N ASP A 39 -3.77 0.25 29.77
CA ASP A 39 -4.84 1.22 29.95
C ASP A 39 -4.58 1.94 31.28
N ASP A 40 -4.60 3.27 31.29
CA ASP A 40 -4.80 4.08 32.50
C ASP A 40 -6.05 4.94 32.27
N ASP A 41 -7.10 4.56 33.00
CA ASP A 41 -8.41 5.19 33.04
C ASP A 41 -8.43 6.50 33.88
N HIS A 42 -9.49 7.27 33.64
CA HIS A 42 -10.11 8.31 34.48
C HIS A 42 -9.66 9.78 34.33
N TYR A 43 -10.47 10.53 33.55
CA TYR A 43 -11.28 11.57 34.19
C TYR A 43 -12.69 11.64 33.58
N ILE A 44 -13.66 11.46 34.47
CA ILE A 44 -15.11 11.48 34.28
C ILE A 44 -15.60 12.93 34.08
N GLY A 45 -16.58 13.13 33.20
CA GLY A 45 -17.75 13.96 33.55
C GLY A 45 -17.99 15.26 32.79
N ARG A 46 -18.95 15.17 31.85
CA ARG A 46 -20.13 16.05 31.62
C ARG A 46 -20.33 16.41 30.14
N ARG A 47 -21.49 16.01 29.60
CA ARG A 47 -22.20 16.75 28.53
C ARG A 47 -23.26 17.68 29.19
N PRO A 48 -24.07 18.42 28.42
CA PRO A 48 -23.79 19.60 27.61
C PRO A 48 -24.61 20.81 28.15
N LYS A 49 -24.40 22.05 27.67
CA LYS A 49 -25.41 23.12 27.39
C LYS A 49 -24.74 24.44 26.99
N GLU A 50 -25.10 24.89 25.79
CA GLU A 50 -25.46 26.26 25.37
C GLU A 50 -24.51 27.47 25.55
N MET A 51 -24.16 28.03 24.38
CA MET A 51 -23.88 29.43 24.02
C MET A 51 -23.47 30.43 25.11
N VAL A 52 -22.22 30.90 24.99
CA VAL A 52 -21.84 32.32 25.11
C VAL A 52 -20.76 32.63 24.06
N SER A 53 -20.93 33.77 23.39
CA SER A 53 -20.10 34.41 22.36
C SER A 53 -18.58 34.40 22.61
N PRO A 54 -17.75 34.52 21.54
CA PRO A 54 -16.30 34.46 21.64
C PRO A 54 -15.71 35.67 22.40
N PRO A 55 -14.88 35.46 23.44
CA PRO A 55 -14.05 36.53 23.96
C PRO A 55 -12.77 36.68 23.10
N ALA A 56 -12.65 37.90 22.57
CA ALA A 56 -11.47 38.63 22.14
C ALA A 56 -10.10 37.91 22.11
N VAL A 57 -9.50 37.95 20.93
CA VAL A 57 -8.06 37.73 20.68
C VAL A 57 -7.26 38.71 21.55
N PRO A 58 -6.36 38.25 22.45
CA PRO A 58 -5.37 39.14 23.05
C PRO A 58 -4.27 39.45 22.02
N PRO A 59 -3.76 40.69 21.97
CA PRO A 59 -2.69 41.05 21.03
C PRO A 59 -1.43 40.23 21.34
N ARG A 60 -0.94 39.52 20.32
CA ARG A 60 0.40 38.91 20.31
C ARG A 60 1.41 40.05 20.45
N GLY A 61 2.07 40.13 21.60
CA GLY A 61 3.21 41.01 21.79
C GLY A 61 4.29 40.75 20.73
N PRO A 62 5.14 41.75 20.42
CA PRO A 62 6.18 41.63 19.41
C PRO A 62 7.15 40.51 19.78
N LEU A 63 7.30 39.55 18.87
CA LEU A 63 8.35 38.54 18.91
C LEU A 63 9.70 39.24 18.72
N PRO A 64 10.73 38.97 19.54
CA PRO A 64 12.04 39.57 19.37
C PRO A 64 12.66 39.15 18.04
N THR A 65 13.07 40.15 17.26
CA THR A 65 13.85 40.02 16.04
C THR A 65 15.27 39.50 16.32
N PRO A 66 15.89 38.77 15.38
CA PRO A 66 17.25 38.26 15.54
C PRO A 66 18.28 39.41 15.47
N PRO A 67 19.31 39.45 16.32
CA PRO A 67 20.48 40.26 16.06
C PRO A 67 21.32 39.61 14.96
N SER A 68 21.35 40.24 13.78
CA SER A 68 22.42 40.11 12.81
C SER A 68 23.73 40.61 13.42
N ALA A 69 24.77 39.76 13.46
CA ALA A 69 26.15 40.22 13.47
C ALA A 69 27.09 39.16 12.85
N PRO A 70 28.13 39.57 12.10
CA PRO A 70 28.90 38.72 11.19
C PRO A 70 30.20 38.25 11.83
N LEU A 71 30.61 37.00 11.61
CA LEU A 71 32.00 36.57 11.83
C LEU A 71 32.46 35.65 10.70
N SER A 72 33.48 36.17 10.02
CA SER A 72 34.28 35.61 8.94
C SER A 72 34.79 34.20 9.24
N VAL A 73 34.63 33.30 8.26
CA VAL A 73 35.48 32.10 8.16
C VAL A 73 36.43 32.31 6.97
N PRO A 74 37.75 32.20 7.15
CA PRO A 74 38.71 32.38 6.08
C PRO A 74 38.64 31.23 5.07
N ILE A 75 38.67 31.61 3.79
CA ILE A 75 38.79 30.75 2.62
C ILE A 75 40.25 30.29 2.51
N PRO A 76 40.58 28.98 2.51
CA PRO A 76 41.80 28.52 1.89
C PRO A 76 41.65 28.58 0.37
N GLN A 77 42.28 29.59 -0.22
CA GLN A 77 42.45 29.76 -1.65
C GLN A 77 43.34 28.62 -2.17
N SER A 78 42.84 27.83 -3.11
CA SER A 78 43.70 26.98 -3.96
C SER A 78 44.17 27.84 -5.14
N PRO A 79 45.48 28.02 -5.37
CA PRO A 79 45.99 28.76 -6.51
C PRO A 79 46.02 27.87 -7.76
N GLY A 80 45.52 28.36 -8.90
CA GLY A 80 45.87 27.75 -10.19
C GLY A 80 44.90 28.02 -11.33
N SER A 81 45.13 29.14 -12.01
CA SER A 81 44.53 29.64 -13.24
C SER A 81 44.12 28.65 -14.35
N ALA A 82 42.94 28.94 -14.91
CA ALA A 82 42.59 29.00 -16.33
C ALA A 82 43.07 27.90 -17.30
N SER A 83 42.11 27.10 -17.79
CA SER A 83 41.98 26.85 -19.23
C SER A 83 40.50 26.84 -19.62
N LEU A 84 40.15 27.74 -20.54
CA LEU A 84 38.87 27.75 -21.25
C LEU A 84 38.75 26.46 -22.06
N SER A 85 37.94 25.52 -21.58
CA SER A 85 37.43 24.41 -22.38
C SER A 85 35.93 24.37 -22.21
N VAL A 86 35.21 24.77 -23.26
CA VAL A 86 33.75 24.62 -23.39
C VAL A 86 33.36 23.17 -23.10
N PRO A 87 32.58 22.85 -22.06
CA PRO A 87 32.00 21.54 -21.96
C PRO A 87 30.82 21.46 -22.93
N LYS A 88 31.01 20.67 -23.99
CA LYS A 88 29.97 20.04 -24.80
C LYS A 88 28.81 19.55 -23.91
N PRO A 89 27.53 19.68 -24.30
CA PRO A 89 26.42 19.15 -23.50
C PRO A 89 26.61 17.64 -23.36
N ARG A 90 27.10 17.22 -22.18
CA ARG A 90 27.20 15.83 -21.81
C ARG A 90 25.78 15.40 -21.51
N SER A 91 25.22 14.55 -22.36
CA SER A 91 24.04 13.78 -22.02
C SER A 91 24.31 13.05 -20.71
N GLU A 92 23.81 13.60 -19.60
CA GLU A 92 23.83 12.95 -18.30
C GLU A 92 22.82 11.80 -18.32
N THR A 93 23.22 10.71 -18.98
CA THR A 93 22.73 9.39 -18.67
C THR A 93 23.40 8.96 -17.37
N ALA A 94 23.10 9.66 -16.27
CA ALA A 94 23.43 9.21 -14.92
C ALA A 94 22.47 8.06 -14.56
N ALA A 95 22.70 6.91 -15.20
CA ALA A 95 22.19 5.64 -14.72
C ALA A 95 23.02 5.23 -13.51
N THR A 96 22.70 5.82 -12.35
CA THR A 96 23.11 5.25 -11.07
C THR A 96 22.45 3.88 -10.96
N LYS A 97 23.21 2.84 -11.27
CA LYS A 97 22.84 1.44 -11.06
C LYS A 97 22.50 1.28 -9.58
N PRO A 98 21.26 0.94 -9.18
CA PRO A 98 21.00 0.55 -7.80
C PRO A 98 21.62 -0.84 -7.61
N ALA A 99 22.83 -0.88 -7.08
CA ALA A 99 23.34 -2.07 -6.44
C ALA A 99 22.73 -2.11 -5.04
N GLN A 100 21.50 -2.61 -4.94
CA GLN A 100 20.91 -2.98 -3.67
C GLN A 100 20.65 -4.49 -3.68
N SER A 101 21.25 -5.16 -2.70
CA SER A 101 21.12 -6.58 -2.43
C SER A 101 19.64 -6.97 -2.42
N ALA A 102 19.25 -7.86 -3.34
CA ALA A 102 17.86 -8.26 -3.49
C ALA A 102 17.38 -8.99 -2.22
N PRO A 103 16.37 -8.48 -1.49
CA PRO A 103 15.62 -9.33 -0.58
C PRO A 103 14.90 -10.36 -1.44
N THR A 104 15.04 -11.64 -1.12
CA THR A 104 14.24 -12.71 -1.72
C THR A 104 12.79 -12.46 -1.36
N ALA A 105 12.06 -11.74 -2.22
CA ALA A 105 10.66 -11.48 -2.04
C ALA A 105 9.91 -12.81 -2.02
N GLY A 106 9.17 -13.05 -0.94
CA GLY A 106 8.31 -14.22 -0.83
C GLY A 106 7.38 -14.29 -2.03
N LYS A 107 7.12 -15.51 -2.53
CA LYS A 107 6.27 -15.76 -3.70
C LYS A 107 4.81 -15.33 -3.42
N ILE A 108 4.50 -14.05 -3.54
CA ILE A 108 3.13 -13.54 -3.53
C ILE A 108 2.70 -13.43 -5.00
N ASN A 109 1.70 -14.23 -5.41
CA ASN A 109 1.24 -14.22 -6.80
C ASN A 109 0.35 -13.00 -7.07
N LEU A 110 0.94 -11.90 -7.53
CA LEU A 110 0.25 -10.65 -7.91
C LEU A 110 0.05 -10.51 -9.43
N SER A 111 0.51 -11.48 -10.23
CA SER A 111 0.59 -11.40 -11.69
C SER A 111 -0.78 -11.35 -12.38
N GLY A 112 -1.82 -11.88 -11.75
CA GLY A 112 -3.20 -11.84 -12.28
C GLY A 112 -3.95 -10.52 -12.03
N LEU A 113 -3.36 -9.59 -11.27
CA LEU A 113 -3.98 -8.32 -10.93
C LEU A 113 -3.42 -7.22 -11.85
N GLN A 114 -4.25 -6.84 -12.83
CA GLN A 114 -3.97 -5.80 -13.81
C GLN A 114 -5.19 -4.92 -14.00
N LEU A 115 -4.96 -3.61 -14.10
CA LEU A 115 -6.00 -2.63 -14.42
C LEU A 115 -6.18 -2.57 -15.94
N LYS A 116 -7.43 -2.55 -16.40
CA LYS A 116 -7.78 -2.39 -17.81
C LYS A 116 -8.20 -0.94 -18.01
N MET A 117 -7.34 -0.14 -18.63
CA MET A 117 -7.64 1.26 -18.91
C MET A 117 -7.30 1.62 -20.33
N ASP A 118 -8.23 2.32 -20.97
CA ASP A 118 -8.11 2.79 -22.36
C ASP A 118 -7.34 4.12 -22.47
N SER A 119 -7.08 4.77 -21.33
CA SER A 119 -6.32 6.02 -21.29
C SER A 119 -4.87 5.77 -21.69
N SER A 120 -4.41 6.48 -22.72
CA SER A 120 -3.05 6.35 -23.22
C SER A 120 -2.08 7.00 -22.23
N LEU A 121 -1.32 6.20 -21.49
CA LEU A 121 -0.14 6.67 -20.75
C LEU A 121 0.80 7.44 -21.69
N SER A 122 1.53 8.41 -21.15
CA SER A 122 2.62 9.04 -21.86
C SER A 122 3.63 7.96 -22.33
N PRO A 123 4.18 8.04 -23.56
CA PRO A 123 5.16 7.06 -24.05
C PRO A 123 6.30 6.71 -23.08
N PRO A 124 6.91 7.66 -22.33
CA PRO A 124 7.92 7.32 -21.34
C PRO A 124 7.37 6.53 -20.15
N VAL A 125 6.19 6.88 -19.62
CA VAL A 125 5.58 6.18 -18.48
C VAL A 125 5.15 4.77 -18.86
N LYS A 126 4.67 4.54 -20.09
CA LYS A 126 4.41 3.18 -20.62
C LYS A 126 5.62 2.27 -20.48
N ARG A 127 6.81 2.76 -20.88
CA ARG A 127 8.05 1.99 -20.80
C ARG A 127 8.45 1.71 -19.36
N LEU A 128 8.32 2.69 -18.47
CA LEU A 128 8.65 2.50 -17.05
C LEU A 128 7.72 1.47 -16.39
N VAL A 129 6.41 1.57 -16.62
CA VAL A 129 5.43 0.62 -16.09
C VAL A 129 5.69 -0.79 -16.63
N SER A 130 5.91 -0.93 -17.93
CA SER A 130 6.20 -2.23 -18.56
C SER A 130 7.49 -2.86 -18.01
N ASN A 131 8.57 -2.08 -17.88
CA ASN A 131 9.83 -2.55 -17.31
C ASN A 131 9.67 -2.96 -15.84
N ALA A 132 8.86 -2.23 -15.07
CA ALA A 132 8.63 -2.54 -13.67
C ALA A 132 7.87 -3.87 -13.54
N GLU A 133 6.85 -4.10 -14.35
CA GLU A 133 6.13 -5.37 -14.37
C GLU A 133 7.03 -6.54 -14.78
N GLU A 134 7.92 -6.35 -15.75
CA GLU A 134 8.90 -7.35 -16.13
C GLU A 134 9.89 -7.64 -14.98
N SER A 135 10.32 -6.60 -14.27
CA SER A 135 11.19 -6.73 -13.10
C SER A 135 10.50 -7.48 -11.96
N LEU A 136 9.20 -7.25 -11.72
CA LEU A 136 8.39 -8.02 -10.76
C LEU A 136 8.29 -9.50 -11.17
N LYS A 137 8.07 -9.80 -12.45
CA LYS A 137 8.05 -11.19 -12.96
C LYS A 137 9.38 -11.91 -12.74
N LYS A 138 10.49 -11.16 -12.85
CA LYS A 138 11.86 -11.66 -12.62
C LYS A 138 12.27 -11.68 -11.14
N GLY A 139 11.39 -11.26 -10.23
CA GLY A 139 11.70 -11.16 -8.79
C GLY A 139 12.62 -9.99 -8.42
N ARG A 140 12.89 -9.06 -9.35
CA ARG A 140 13.74 -7.88 -9.15
C ARG A 140 12.90 -6.73 -8.60
N VAL A 141 12.46 -6.86 -7.35
CA VAL A 141 11.51 -5.93 -6.69
C VAL A 141 12.09 -4.52 -6.55
N LEU A 142 13.37 -4.40 -6.20
CA LEU A 142 14.04 -3.10 -6.06
C LEU A 142 14.15 -2.34 -7.39
N GLU A 143 14.43 -3.04 -8.48
CA GLU A 143 14.42 -2.43 -9.82
C GLU A 143 13.00 -1.97 -10.20
N ALA A 144 11.99 -2.78 -9.89
CA ALA A 144 10.60 -2.42 -10.12
C ALA A 144 10.18 -1.20 -9.30
N ARG A 145 10.62 -1.10 -8.04
CA ARG A 145 10.36 0.05 -7.16
C ARG A 145 10.90 1.34 -7.77
N ALA A 146 12.17 1.34 -8.16
CA ALA A 146 12.81 2.52 -8.75
C ALA A 146 12.10 2.98 -10.05
N GLN A 147 11.68 2.03 -10.89
CA GLN A 147 10.94 2.33 -12.11
C GLN A 147 9.52 2.86 -11.82
N ALA A 148 8.83 2.27 -10.83
CA ALA A 148 7.50 2.69 -10.40
C ALA A 148 7.50 4.10 -9.78
N ASP A 149 8.45 4.42 -8.91
CA ASP A 149 8.60 5.76 -8.33
C ASP A 149 8.87 6.81 -9.42
N ARG A 150 9.72 6.47 -10.40
CA ARG A 150 9.99 7.36 -11.52
C ARG A 150 8.75 7.59 -12.38
N ALA A 151 7.95 6.54 -12.63
CA ALA A 151 6.68 6.65 -13.34
C ALA A 151 5.68 7.53 -12.56
N TYR A 152 5.56 7.33 -11.25
CA TYR A 152 4.68 8.12 -10.39
C TYR A 152 5.07 9.60 -10.34
N ARG A 153 6.37 9.91 -10.32
CA ARG A 153 6.87 11.29 -10.39
C ARG A 153 6.56 12.00 -11.71
N MET A 154 6.38 11.25 -12.79
CA MET A 154 5.96 11.81 -14.08
C MET A 154 4.45 12.08 -14.12
N ASP A 155 3.64 11.14 -13.60
CA ASP A 155 2.18 11.20 -13.66
C ASP A 155 1.53 10.81 -12.31
N LEU A 156 1.48 11.75 -11.34
CA LEU A 156 1.00 11.49 -9.97
C LEU A 156 -0.50 11.15 -9.84
N ARG A 157 -1.27 11.40 -10.91
CA ARG A 157 -2.72 11.19 -10.98
C ARG A 157 -3.12 9.94 -11.75
N ASP A 158 -2.16 9.23 -12.36
CA ASP A 158 -2.49 8.01 -13.09
C ASP A 158 -2.65 6.82 -12.13
N PRO A 159 -3.81 6.16 -12.09
CA PRO A 159 -4.08 5.06 -11.17
C PRO A 159 -3.15 3.86 -11.38
N ARG A 160 -2.65 3.61 -12.61
CA ARG A 160 -1.75 2.46 -12.87
C ARG A 160 -0.41 2.65 -12.18
N THR A 161 0.11 3.87 -12.12
CA THR A 161 1.37 4.15 -11.39
C THR A 161 1.24 3.92 -9.88
N SER A 162 0.16 4.38 -9.26
CA SER A 162 -0.12 4.11 -7.84
C SER A 162 -0.40 2.63 -7.56
N PHE A 163 -1.11 1.94 -8.45
CA PHE A 163 -1.38 0.52 -8.33
C PHE A 163 -0.12 -0.35 -8.47
N LEU A 164 0.79 0.06 -9.35
CA LEU A 164 2.10 -0.58 -9.48
C LEU A 164 2.91 -0.42 -8.18
N LEU A 165 2.95 0.78 -7.59
CA LEU A 165 3.58 1.00 -6.28
C LEU A 165 2.95 0.14 -5.19
N ALA A 166 1.63 -0.02 -5.18
CA ALA A 166 0.95 -0.93 -4.26
C ALA A 166 1.42 -2.38 -4.44
N LYS A 167 1.52 -2.88 -5.68
CA LYS A 167 2.04 -4.23 -5.98
C LYS A 167 3.49 -4.41 -5.51
N VAL A 168 4.34 -3.41 -5.74
CA VAL A 168 5.73 -3.44 -5.26
C VAL A 168 5.78 -3.49 -3.73
N SER A 169 5.01 -2.64 -3.06
CA SER A 169 4.98 -2.54 -1.59
C SER A 169 4.55 -3.87 -0.94
N VAL A 170 3.58 -4.59 -1.52
CA VAL A 170 3.22 -5.95 -1.07
C VAL A 170 4.39 -6.92 -1.13
N LEU A 171 5.22 -6.85 -2.18
CA LEU A 171 6.41 -7.71 -2.31
C LEU A 171 7.55 -7.30 -1.38
N GLU A 172 7.68 -6.01 -1.11
CA GLU A 172 8.62 -5.44 -0.13
C GLU A 172 8.20 -5.74 1.32
N LYS A 173 6.99 -6.26 1.52
CA LYS A 173 6.35 -6.53 2.83
C LYS A 173 5.92 -5.25 3.57
N ASP A 174 5.81 -4.13 2.88
CA ASP A 174 5.18 -2.90 3.37
C ASP A 174 3.68 -2.96 3.07
N TYR A 175 2.92 -3.60 3.96
CA TYR A 175 1.49 -3.84 3.76
C TYR A 175 0.64 -2.59 4.01
N ASP A 176 1.03 -1.75 4.97
CA ASP A 176 0.35 -0.48 5.26
C ASP A 176 0.54 0.50 4.10
N GLY A 177 1.76 0.63 3.58
CA GLY A 177 2.04 1.43 2.39
C GLY A 177 1.31 0.90 1.16
N ALA A 178 1.25 -0.43 0.98
CA ALA A 178 0.50 -1.03 -0.12
C ALA A 178 -0.98 -0.65 -0.11
N GLU A 179 -1.62 -0.61 1.07
CA GLU A 179 -3.00 -0.20 1.20
C GLU A 179 -3.18 1.28 0.83
N GLN A 180 -2.32 2.17 1.32
CA GLN A 180 -2.39 3.60 1.01
C GLN A 180 -2.29 3.85 -0.51
N TRP A 181 -1.35 3.18 -1.18
CA TRP A 181 -1.20 3.28 -2.63
C TRP A 181 -2.40 2.71 -3.39
N ALA A 182 -2.98 1.61 -2.91
CA ALA A 182 -4.19 1.03 -3.50
C ALA A 182 -5.42 1.94 -3.33
N MET A 183 -5.59 2.55 -2.15
CA MET A 183 -6.66 3.52 -1.90
C MET A 183 -6.53 4.75 -2.80
N ARG A 184 -5.30 5.25 -3.00
CA ARG A 184 -5.05 6.33 -3.96
C ARG A 184 -5.44 5.93 -5.38
N SER A 185 -5.13 4.69 -5.78
CA SER A 185 -5.55 4.19 -7.09
C SER A 185 -7.07 4.11 -7.23
N LEU A 186 -7.83 3.86 -6.14
CA LEU A 186 -9.29 3.84 -6.15
C LEU A 186 -9.91 5.21 -6.41
N GLU A 187 -9.21 6.30 -6.07
CA GLU A 187 -9.70 7.67 -6.26
C GLU A 187 -9.75 8.06 -7.74
N TYR A 188 -8.79 7.58 -8.55
CA TYR A 188 -8.63 7.97 -9.95
C TYR A 188 -9.10 6.91 -10.95
N VAL A 189 -9.52 5.74 -10.47
CA VAL A 189 -9.88 4.64 -11.35
C VAL A 189 -11.35 4.68 -11.74
N ASP A 190 -11.58 4.62 -13.04
CA ASP A 190 -12.92 4.42 -13.59
C ASP A 190 -13.18 2.93 -13.85
N GLY A 191 -14.46 2.57 -13.77
CA GLY A 191 -14.96 1.23 -14.07
C GLY A 191 -14.93 0.26 -12.88
N ASP A 192 -16.03 -0.43 -12.70
CA ASP A 192 -16.27 -1.36 -11.60
C ASP A 192 -15.32 -2.58 -11.63
N ALA A 193 -14.98 -3.07 -12.82
CA ALA A 193 -14.00 -4.14 -12.99
C ALA A 193 -12.63 -3.77 -12.40
N ASN A 194 -12.18 -2.52 -12.61
CA ASN A 194 -10.89 -2.06 -12.09
C ASN A 194 -10.94 -1.83 -10.57
N LYS A 195 -12.03 -1.27 -10.07
CA LYS A 195 -12.25 -1.13 -8.62
C LYS A 195 -12.19 -2.49 -7.92
N ALA A 196 -12.83 -3.52 -8.49
CA ALA A 196 -12.78 -4.88 -7.97
C ALA A 196 -11.36 -5.47 -7.94
N VAL A 197 -10.55 -5.20 -8.96
CA VAL A 197 -9.13 -5.60 -8.99
C VAL A 197 -8.34 -4.93 -7.85
N ILE A 198 -8.57 -3.65 -7.58
CA ILE A 198 -7.85 -2.93 -6.52
C ILE A 198 -8.31 -3.41 -5.13
N TRP A 199 -9.60 -3.62 -4.91
CA TRP A 199 -10.09 -4.25 -3.67
C TRP A 199 -9.51 -5.65 -3.44
N SER A 200 -9.27 -6.41 -4.52
CA SER A 200 -8.57 -7.69 -4.43
C SER A 200 -7.10 -7.54 -3.99
N LEU A 201 -6.43 -6.46 -4.38
CA LEU A 201 -5.07 -6.15 -3.93
C LEU A 201 -5.05 -5.78 -2.43
N ILE A 202 -5.99 -4.93 -2.00
CA ILE A 202 -6.14 -4.51 -0.60
C ILE A 202 -6.39 -5.72 0.29
N ALA A 203 -7.28 -6.63 -0.13
CA ALA A 203 -7.52 -7.87 0.60
C ALA A 203 -6.25 -8.70 0.78
N ARG A 204 -5.40 -8.80 -0.26
CA ARG A 204 -4.12 -9.53 -0.17
C ARG A 204 -3.10 -8.84 0.72
N ALA A 205 -3.03 -7.51 0.70
CA ALA A 205 -2.16 -6.74 1.60
C ALA A 205 -2.59 -6.96 3.06
N ARG A 206 -3.89 -6.82 3.35
CA ARG A 206 -4.47 -7.04 4.70
C ARG A 206 -4.32 -8.49 5.18
N GLU A 207 -4.44 -9.46 4.29
CA GLU A 207 -4.20 -10.88 4.61
C GLU A 207 -2.76 -11.10 5.07
N LYS A 208 -1.79 -10.51 4.36
CA LYS A 208 -0.38 -10.59 4.73
C LYS A 208 -0.02 -9.81 6.00
N ALA A 209 -0.75 -8.72 6.28
CA ALA A 209 -0.67 -7.98 7.53
C ALA A 209 -1.32 -8.71 8.72
N GLY A 210 -2.05 -9.81 8.50
CA GLY A 210 -2.76 -10.54 9.56
C GLY A 210 -4.13 -9.96 9.95
N ASN A 211 -4.63 -8.95 9.22
CA ASN A 211 -5.91 -8.30 9.48
C ASN A 211 -7.09 -9.07 8.85
N LYS A 212 -7.47 -10.20 9.49
CA LYS A 212 -8.61 -11.04 9.06
C LYS A 212 -9.94 -10.28 8.87
N PRO A 213 -10.40 -9.41 9.81
CA PRO A 213 -11.66 -8.70 9.60
C PRO A 213 -11.59 -7.73 8.41
N GLY A 214 -10.45 -7.08 8.21
CA GLY A 214 -10.21 -6.18 7.09
C GLY A 214 -10.18 -6.89 5.73
N VAL A 215 -9.77 -8.16 5.67
CA VAL A 215 -9.87 -8.99 4.45
C VAL A 215 -11.33 -9.21 4.07
N ALA A 216 -12.17 -9.63 5.03
CA ALA A 216 -13.59 -9.89 4.78
C ALA A 216 -14.32 -8.62 4.29
N GLU A 217 -14.00 -7.46 4.87
CA GLU A 217 -14.53 -6.16 4.43
C GLU A 217 -14.13 -5.83 2.98
N ALA A 218 -12.84 -5.98 2.64
CA ALA A 218 -12.34 -5.69 1.30
C ALA A 218 -12.94 -6.62 0.24
N LEU A 219 -13.08 -7.92 0.56
CA LEU A 219 -13.74 -8.88 -0.31
C LEU A 219 -15.23 -8.58 -0.48
N LYS A 220 -15.92 -8.19 0.60
CA LYS A 220 -17.33 -7.77 0.53
C LYS A 220 -17.51 -6.57 -0.40
N LYS A 221 -16.62 -5.57 -0.32
CA LYS A 221 -16.63 -4.40 -1.23
C LYS A 221 -16.35 -4.79 -2.68
N ARG A 222 -15.38 -5.68 -2.92
CA ARG A 222 -15.13 -6.23 -4.27
C ARG A 222 -16.39 -6.91 -4.83
N ASP A 223 -17.03 -7.75 -4.03
CA ASP A 223 -18.17 -8.56 -4.48
C ASP A 223 -19.46 -7.74 -4.62
N SER A 224 -19.60 -6.61 -3.91
CA SER A 224 -20.69 -5.67 -4.15
C SER A 224 -20.56 -4.92 -5.47
N ILE A 225 -19.34 -4.75 -5.98
CA ILE A 225 -19.07 -4.04 -7.25
C ILE A 225 -19.29 -4.96 -8.47
N ARG A 226 -19.18 -6.28 -8.28
CA ARG A 226 -19.38 -7.27 -9.36
C ARG A 226 -20.85 -7.70 -9.53
N ARG A 227 -21.72 -7.36 -8.58
CA ARG A 227 -23.15 -7.67 -8.62
C ARG A 227 -23.91 -6.64 -9.43
#